data_AF-A0A8T6V3P9-F1
#
_entry.id   AF-A0A8T6V3P9-F1
#
_cell.length_a   1.000
_cell.length_b   1.000
_cell.length_c   1.000
_cell.angle_alpha   90.00
_cell.angle_beta   90.00
_cell.angle_gamma   90.00
#
_symmetry.space_group_name_H-M   'P 1'
#
loop_
_entity.id
_entity.type
_entity.pdbx_description
1 polymer ?
#
loop_
_entity_poly.entity_id
_entity_poly.type
_entity_poly.pdbx_seq_one_letter_code
_entity_poly.pdbx_strand_id
1 'polypeptide(L)' 'MYHELIPVGGKEGMKAIKELNSESYQIANARVKKGAKLQPIEDSELLTEFMDWSRCLVLGLQNQKVFAS' A
#
# COMPACT_ATOMS: atom_id res chain seq x y z
N MET A 1 -12.98 4.60 -2.22
CA MET A 1 -11.91 4.57 -1.19
C MET A 1 -10.79 3.80 -1.84
N TYR A 2 -9.59 4.38 -1.83
CA TYR A 2 -8.39 3.78 -2.37
C TYR A 2 -7.40 3.64 -1.22
N HIS A 3 -6.58 2.59 -1.25
CA HIS A 3 -5.50 2.38 -0.31
C HIS A 3 -4.29 1.97 -1.13
N GLU A 4 -3.22 2.75 -1.03
CA GLU A 4 -1.95 2.49 -1.71
C GLU A 4 -1.22 1.33 -1.04
N LEU A 5 -0.29 0.74 -1.79
CA LEU A 5 0.58 -0.37 -1.37
C LEU A 5 -0.17 -1.68 -1.09
N ILE A 6 -1.30 -1.90 -1.76
CA ILE A 6 -2.13 -3.10 -1.61
C ILE A 6 -2.42 -3.68 -3.02
N PRO A 7 -1.49 -4.47 -3.60
CA PRO A 7 -1.64 -5.02 -4.96
C PRO A 7 -2.58 -6.24 -5.01
N VAL A 8 -3.37 -6.49 -3.96
CA VAL A 8 -4.28 -7.64 -3.85
C VAL A 8 -5.69 -7.21 -3.42
N GLY A 9 -6.70 -7.83 -4.02
CA GLY A 9 -8.10 -7.57 -3.68
C GLY A 9 -8.64 -8.51 -2.60
N GLY A 10 -9.97 -8.51 -2.45
CA GLY A 10 -10.68 -9.54 -1.68
C GLY A 10 -10.32 -9.58 -0.20
N LYS A 11 -10.22 -10.80 0.36
CA LYS A 11 -9.96 -11.01 1.79
C LYS A 11 -8.51 -10.74 2.15
N GLU A 12 -7.61 -11.10 1.24
CA GLU A 12 -6.17 -10.90 1.32
C GLU A 12 -5.84 -9.40 1.41
N GLY A 13 -6.41 -8.59 0.52
CA GLY A 13 -6.29 -7.13 0.57
C GLY A 13 -6.89 -6.53 1.84
N MET A 14 -8.03 -7.05 2.32
CA MET A 14 -8.59 -6.60 3.59
C MET A 14 -7.71 -6.95 4.79
N LYS A 15 -7.01 -8.08 4.77
CA LYS A 15 -6.03 -8.46 5.80
C LYS A 15 -4.83 -7.51 5.75
N ALA A 16 -4.29 -7.25 4.56
CA ALA A 16 -3.17 -6.33 4.37
C ALA A 16 -3.51 -4.90 4.85
N ILE A 17 -4.69 -4.37 4.52
CA ILE A 17 -5.14 -3.07 5.02
C ILE A 17 -5.22 -3.07 6.55
N LYS A 18 -5.66 -4.17 7.18
CA LYS A 18 -5.74 -4.27 8.65
C LYS A 18 -4.38 -4.22 9.33
N GLU A 19 -3.39 -4.88 8.74
CA GLU A 19 -2.01 -4.92 9.23
C GLU A 19 -1.34 -3.55 9.07
N LEU A 20 -1.65 -2.84 8.00
CA LEU A 20 -1.09 -1.53 7.69
C LEU A 20 -1.73 -0.39 8.47
N ASN A 21 -3.07 -0.37 8.56
CA ASN A 21 -3.81 0.68 9.25
C ASN A 21 -5.22 0.21 9.70
N SER A 22 -5.43 0.16 11.01
CA SER A 22 -6.67 -0.31 11.62
C SER A 22 -7.88 0.59 11.37
N GLU A 23 -7.68 1.91 11.23
CA GLU A 23 -8.74 2.88 10.94
C GLU A 23 -9.21 2.78 9.48
N SER A 24 -8.26 2.71 8.54
CA SER A 24 -8.53 2.43 7.13
C SER A 24 -9.29 1.11 6.96
N TYR A 25 -8.90 0.08 7.71
CA TYR A 25 -9.60 -1.20 7.72
C TYR A 25 -11.06 -1.07 8.14
N GLN A 26 -11.37 -0.29 9.18
CA GLN A 26 -12.74 -0.10 9.64
C GLN A 26 -13.61 0.53 8.55
N ILE A 27 -13.09 1.56 7.85
CA ILE A 27 -13.79 2.24 6.77
C ILE A 27 -14.01 1.30 5.58
N ALA A 28 -12.96 0.59 5.13
CA ALA A 28 -13.04 -0.32 4.00
C ALA A 28 -13.98 -1.51 4.29
N ASN A 29 -13.89 -2.10 5.49
CA ASN A 29 -14.74 -3.20 5.93
C ASN A 29 -16.22 -2.79 6.00
N ALA A 30 -16.54 -1.57 6.45
CA ALA A 30 -17.91 -1.07 6.47
C ALA A 30 -18.53 -0.98 5.05
N ARG A 31 -17.71 -0.70 4.03
CA ARG A 31 -18.13 -0.72 2.61
C ARG A 31 -18.30 -2.13 2.09
N VAL A 32 -17.34 -3.02 2.37
CA VAL A 32 -17.40 -4.42 1.92
C VAL A 32 -18.62 -5.14 2.52
N LYS A 33 -18.93 -4.90 3.80
CA LYS A 33 -20.16 -5.42 4.44
C LYS A 33 -21.46 -4.97 3.77
N LYS A 34 -21.43 -3.86 3.03
CA LYS A 34 -22.57 -3.33 2.26
C LYS A 34 -22.55 -3.80 0.79
N GLY A 35 -21.73 -4.80 0.45
CA GLY A 35 -21.67 -5.40 -0.89
C GLY A 35 -20.60 -4.81 -1.82
N ALA A 36 -19.79 -3.85 -1.34
CA ALA A 36 -18.64 -3.40 -2.12
C ALA A 36 -17.58 -4.51 -2.24
N LYS A 37 -16.80 -4.48 -3.33
CA LYS A 37 -15.67 -5.38 -3.53
C LYS A 37 -14.37 -4.59 -3.44
N LEU A 38 -13.41 -5.11 -2.69
CA LEU A 38 -12.04 -4.60 -2.75
C LEU A 38 -11.39 -5.14 -4.02
N GLN A 39 -10.96 -4.23 -4.89
CA GLN A 39 -10.27 -4.55 -6.14
C GLN A 39 -8.83 -4.01 -6.06
N PRO A 40 -7.83 -4.79 -6.52
CA PRO A 40 -6.47 -4.28 -6.65
C PRO A 40 -6.45 -3.24 -7.77
N ILE A 41 -5.69 -2.16 -7.56
CA ILE A 41 -5.46 -1.12 -8.56
C ILE A 41 -3.97 -0.97 -8.92
N GLU A 42 -3.11 -1.65 -8.17
CA GLU A 42 -1.66 -1.70 -8.37
C GLU A 42 -1.28 -3.09 -8.89
N ASP A 43 -0.33 -3.12 -9.81
CA ASP A 43 0.33 -4.35 -10.23
C ASP A 43 1.43 -4.71 -9.22
N SER A 44 1.52 -6.00 -8.85
CA SER A 44 2.46 -6.44 -7.82
C SER A 44 3.92 -6.36 -8.24
N GLU A 45 4.21 -6.61 -9.52
CA GLU A 45 5.58 -6.56 -10.05
C GLU A 45 6.04 -5.10 -10.13
N LEU A 46 5.21 -4.24 -10.72
CA LEU A 46 5.50 -2.81 -10.84
C LEU A 46 5.64 -2.13 -9.46
N LEU A 47 4.78 -2.50 -8.51
CA LEU A 47 4.88 -1.97 -7.15
C LEU A 47 6.19 -2.40 -6.47
N THR A 48 6.60 -3.66 -6.66
CA THR A 48 7.85 -4.17 -6.10
C THR A 48 9.06 -3.47 -6.72
N GLU A 49 9.06 -3.29 -8.04
CA GLU A 49 10.08 -2.54 -8.76
C GLU A 49 10.18 -1.10 -8.24
N PHE A 50 9.04 -0.41 -8.09
CA PHE A 50 8.98 0.94 -7.53
C PHE A 50 9.58 1.01 -6.11
N MET A 51 9.26 0.04 -5.26
CA MET A 51 9.79 -0.03 -3.90
C MET A 51 11.30 -0.26 -3.87
N ASP A 52 11.82 -1.12 -4.74
CA ASP A 52 13.26 -1.39 -4.83
C ASP A 52 14.03 -0.18 -5.34
N TRP A 53 13.53 0.53 -6.36
CA TRP A 53 14.13 1.79 -6.80
C TRP A 53 14.13 2.84 -5.70
N SER A 54 13.00 3.00 -5.00
CA SER A 54 12.88 3.94 -3.87
C SER A 54 13.89 3.63 -2.77
N ARG A 55 14.08 2.35 -2.44
CA ARG A 55 15.06 1.90 -1.45
C ARG A 55 16.49 2.17 -1.92
N CYS A 56 16.82 1.92 -3.18
CA CYS A 56 18.15 2.19 -3.73
C CYS A 56 18.52 3.67 -3.65
N LEU A 57 17.58 4.56 -3.98
CA LEU A 57 17.77 6.00 -3.86
C LEU A 57 17.97 6.39 -2.39
N VAL A 58 17.08 5.96 -1.49
CA VAL A 58 17.16 6.28 -0.06
C VAL A 58 18.47 5.77 0.58
N LEU A 59 18.83 4.51 0.37
CA LEU A 59 20.02 3.91 0.97
C LEU A 59 21.33 4.46 0.38
N GLY A 60 21.32 4.90 -0.89
CA GLY A 60 22.48 5.52 -1.53
C GLY A 60 22.76 6.95 -1.07
N LEU A 61 21.76 7.62 -0.48
CA LEU A 61 21.88 9.00 0.01
C LEU A 61 22.41 9.04 1.45
N GLN A 62 23.72 9.27 1.59
CA GLN A 62 24.36 9.37 2.91
C GLN A 62 24.28 10.78 3.54
N ASN A 63 24.19 11.82 2.72
CA ASN A 63 24.15 13.19 3.22
C ASN A 63 22.73 13.57 3.65
N GLN A 64 22.54 13.91 4.93
CA GLN A 64 21.22 14.24 5.49
C GLN A 64 20.51 15.40 4.77
N LYS A 65 21.25 16.37 4.23
CA LYS A 65 20.64 17.50 3.50
C LYS A 65 20.08 17.09 2.14
N VAL A 66 20.67 16.08 1.52
CA VAL A 66 20.22 15.51 0.23
C VAL A 66 19.16 14.43 0.45
N PHE A 67 19.20 13.74 1.59
CA PHE A 67 18.15 12.78 1.96
C PHE A 67 16.81 13.46 2.26
N ALA A 68 16.82 14.65 2.87
CA ALA A 68 15.61 15.37 3.28
C ALA A 68 15.07 16.35 2.23
N SER A 69 15.69 16.43 1.05
CA SER A 69 15.31 17.35 -0.04
C SER A 69 14.18 16.81 -0.93
#